data_AF-A0ABD0PUH7-F1
#
_entry.id   AF-A0ABD0PUH7-F1
#
_cell.length_a   1.000
_cell.length_b   1.000
_cell.length_c   1.000
_cell.angle_alpha   90.00
_cell.angle_beta   90.00
_cell.angle_gamma   90.00
#
_symmetry.space_group_name_H-M   'P 1'
#
loop_
_entity.id
_entity.type
_entity.pdbx_description
1 polymer ?
#
loop_
_entity_poly.entity_id
_entity_poly.type
_entity_poly.pdbx_seq_one_letter_code
_entity_poly.pdbx_strand_id
1 'polypeptide(L)'
;VFTVEEMMPHMAHVSGVVTKNLFLKDKKKKGLWLLSARHDRQVNLADVAKRLGLGTLRLADESVMLEKLKVGQGCATALALFCDTDRSVKMVLDQDLTHGGHERVYFHPMTNSASMGLKPDDLLRFLKETGHEPVILSFD
;
A
#
# COMPACT_ATOMS: atom_id res chain seq x y z
N VAL A 1 17.95 -8.50 -0.31
CA VAL A 1 17.96 -8.08 -1.72
C VAL A 1 17.36 -6.69 -1.82
N PHE A 2 17.88 -5.83 -2.68
CA PHE A 2 17.51 -4.41 -2.71
C PHE A 2 16.57 -4.08 -3.88
N THR A 3 16.47 -4.95 -4.89
CA THR A 3 15.49 -4.81 -5.97
C THR A 3 14.45 -5.93 -5.96
N VAL A 4 13.31 -5.69 -6.60
CA VAL A 4 12.29 -6.73 -6.75
C VAL A 4 12.76 -7.82 -7.71
N GLU A 5 13.54 -7.50 -8.74
CA GLU A 5 14.10 -8.54 -9.62
C GLU A 5 14.99 -9.51 -8.85
N GLU A 6 15.79 -9.02 -7.89
CA GLU A 6 16.62 -9.85 -7.03
C GLU A 6 15.79 -10.70 -6.04
N MET A 7 14.59 -10.23 -5.66
CA MET A 7 13.70 -10.94 -4.73
C MET A 7 12.91 -12.06 -5.40
N MET A 8 12.50 -11.88 -6.67
CA MET A 8 11.63 -12.82 -7.38
C MET A 8 12.15 -14.28 -7.39
N PRO A 9 13.45 -14.57 -7.61
CA PRO A 9 13.97 -15.93 -7.52
C PRO A 9 13.79 -16.58 -6.14
N HIS A 10 13.90 -15.78 -5.07
CA HIS A 10 13.68 -16.26 -3.69
C HIS A 10 12.19 -16.47 -3.38
N MET A 11 11.28 -15.92 -4.18
CA MET A 11 9.83 -16.10 -4.01
C MET A 11 9.23 -17.07 -5.04
N ALA A 12 10.04 -17.66 -5.93
CA ALA A 12 9.57 -18.56 -7.00
C ALA A 12 8.83 -19.81 -6.50
N HIS A 13 9.04 -20.21 -5.24
CA HIS A 13 8.36 -21.33 -4.59
C HIS A 13 7.10 -20.91 -3.81
N VAL A 14 6.75 -19.63 -3.85
CA VAL A 14 5.72 -19.03 -3.01
C VAL A 14 4.60 -18.49 -3.90
N SER A 15 3.42 -19.10 -3.81
CA SER A 15 2.22 -18.64 -4.51
C SER A 15 1.72 -17.33 -3.88
N GLY A 16 1.59 -16.28 -4.69
CA GLY A 16 1.05 -15.00 -4.24
C GLY A 16 1.58 -13.82 -5.04
N VAL A 17 1.28 -12.62 -4.52
CA VAL A 17 1.51 -11.36 -5.22
C VAL A 17 2.32 -10.39 -4.36
N VAL A 18 3.35 -9.78 -4.94
CA VAL A 18 4.17 -8.75 -4.28
C VAL A 18 3.52 -7.39 -4.47
N THR A 19 3.46 -6.60 -3.39
CA THR A 19 2.88 -5.26 -3.41
C THR A 19 3.94 -4.16 -3.48
N LYS A 20 3.53 -3.02 -4.04
CA LYS A 20 4.19 -1.73 -3.81
C LYS A 20 3.22 -0.80 -3.09
N ASN A 21 3.79 0.14 -2.34
CA ASN A 21 3.03 1.08 -1.52
C ASN A 21 3.46 2.51 -1.86
N LEU A 22 2.49 3.37 -2.14
CA LEU A 22 2.72 4.78 -2.44
C LEU A 22 2.07 5.62 -1.35
N PHE A 23 2.88 6.37 -0.60
CA PHE A 23 2.38 7.33 0.38
C PHE A 23 2.21 8.71 -0.28
N LEU A 24 0.97 9.19 -0.30
CA LEU A 24 0.52 10.28 -1.14
C LEU A 24 -0.13 11.39 -0.31
N LYS A 25 -0.06 12.61 -0.81
CA LYS A 25 -0.79 13.77 -0.29
C LYS A 25 -1.61 14.45 -1.38
N ASP A 26 -2.84 14.85 -1.06
CA ASP A 26 -3.63 15.72 -1.93
C ASP A 26 -3.19 17.18 -1.75
N LYS A 27 -2.90 17.86 -2.87
CA LYS A 27 -2.46 19.26 -2.86
C LYS A 27 -3.52 20.22 -2.29
N LYS A 28 -4.81 19.95 -2.53
CA LYS A 28 -5.89 20.89 -2.17
C LYS A 28 -6.37 20.69 -0.74
N LYS A 29 -6.73 19.46 -0.37
CA LYS A 29 -7.34 19.15 0.92
C LYS A 29 -6.32 18.73 1.99
N LYS A 30 -5.03 18.63 1.63
CA LYS A 30 -3.93 18.16 2.50
C LYS A 30 -4.18 16.76 3.10
N GLY A 31 -5.09 15.98 2.53
CA GLY A 31 -5.37 14.62 2.98
C GLY A 31 -4.22 13.68 2.63
N LEU A 32 -3.91 12.76 3.53
CA LEU A 32 -2.89 11.72 3.36
C LEU A 32 -3.53 10.42 2.91
N TRP A 33 -2.82 9.71 2.04
CA TRP A 33 -3.29 8.48 1.44
C TRP A 33 -2.16 7.46 1.36
N LEU A 34 -2.46 6.20 1.62
CA LEU A 34 -1.59 5.09 1.31
C LEU A 34 -2.26 4.25 0.21
N LEU A 35 -1.58 4.06 -0.92
CA LEU A 35 -2.06 3.23 -2.01
C LEU A 35 -1.21 1.97 -2.08
N SER A 36 -1.84 0.80 -1.94
CA SER A 36 -1.19 -0.50 -2.15
C SER A 36 -1.70 -1.12 -3.44
N ALA A 37 -0.78 -1.50 -4.32
CA ALA A 37 -1.06 -2.15 -5.60
C ALA A 37 -0.05 -3.26 -5.87
N ARG A 38 -0.32 -4.10 -6.87
CA ARG A 38 0.68 -5.07 -7.34
C ARG A 38 1.96 -4.34 -7.78
N HIS A 39 3.12 -4.95 -7.54
CA HIS A 39 4.41 -4.31 -7.76
C HIS A 39 4.60 -3.80 -9.22
N ASP A 40 4.22 -4.60 -10.21
CA ASP A 40 4.27 -4.29 -11.64
C ASP A 40 3.09 -3.44 -12.14
N ARG A 41 2.07 -3.17 -11.31
CA ARG A 41 0.87 -2.43 -11.73
C ARG A 41 1.21 -0.98 -12.11
N GLN A 42 0.88 -0.55 -13.32
CA GLN A 42 0.96 0.87 -13.63
C GLN A 42 -0.20 1.62 -12.98
N VAL A 43 0.11 2.62 -12.15
CA VAL A 43 -0.90 3.41 -11.43
C VAL A 43 -0.84 4.85 -11.91
N ASN A 44 -1.92 5.32 -12.53
CA ASN A 44 -2.05 6.72 -12.94
C ASN A 44 -2.64 7.56 -11.79
N LEU A 45 -1.79 8.36 -11.12
CA LEU A 45 -2.22 9.18 -9.98
C LEU A 45 -3.26 10.25 -10.32
N ALA A 46 -3.33 10.71 -11.58
CA ALA A 46 -4.35 11.65 -12.02
C ALA A 46 -5.73 10.98 -12.11
N ASP A 47 -5.79 9.73 -12.59
CA ASP A 47 -7.02 8.94 -12.60
C ASP A 47 -7.47 8.59 -11.17
N VAL A 48 -6.54 8.14 -10.31
CA VAL A 48 -6.83 7.91 -8.89
C VAL A 48 -7.41 9.16 -8.23
N ALA A 49 -6.79 10.32 -8.43
CA ALA A 49 -7.27 11.58 -7.86
C ALA A 49 -8.70 11.89 -8.34
N LYS A 50 -8.98 11.72 -9.63
CA LYS A 50 -10.31 11.92 -10.21
C LYS A 50 -11.36 11.00 -9.57
N ARG A 51 -11.06 9.70 -9.46
CA ARG A 51 -11.95 8.69 -8.87
C ARG A 51 -12.23 8.92 -7.39
N LEU A 52 -11.27 9.48 -6.67
CA LEU A 52 -11.41 9.85 -5.26
C LEU A 52 -12.03 11.25 -5.05
N GLY A 53 -12.38 11.99 -6.10
CA GLY A 53 -12.89 13.36 -5.99
C GLY A 53 -11.88 14.35 -5.39
N LEU A 54 -10.59 14.12 -5.69
CA LEU A 54 -9.45 14.91 -5.23
C LEU A 54 -8.91 15.79 -6.35
N GLY A 55 -8.04 16.74 -5.99
CA GLY A 55 -7.39 17.61 -6.96
C GLY A 55 -6.21 16.91 -7.62
N THR A 56 -5.09 16.82 -6.89
CA THR A 56 -3.85 16.26 -7.44
C THR A 56 -3.13 15.51 -6.34
N LEU A 57 -2.83 14.24 -6.61
CA LEU A 57 -2.02 13.40 -5.75
C LEU A 57 -0.55 13.49 -6.15
N ARG A 58 0.32 13.54 -5.14
CA ARG A 58 1.77 13.45 -5.28
C ARG A 58 2.33 12.68 -4.09
N LEU A 59 3.57 12.21 -4.21
CA LEU A 59 4.28 11.62 -3.07
C LEU A 59 4.31 12.60 -1.89
N ALA A 60 4.03 12.06 -0.71
CA ALA A 60 4.17 12.78 0.55
C ALA A 60 5.63 12.82 0.99
N ASP A 61 5.96 13.82 1.82
CA ASP A 61 7.33 14.00 2.28
C ASP A 61 7.66 12.92 3.33
N GLU A 62 8.93 12.51 3.39
CA GLU A 62 9.38 11.45 4.31
C GLU A 62 9.11 11.79 5.78
N SER A 63 9.25 13.06 6.18
CA SER A 63 8.97 13.48 7.55
C SER A 63 7.54 13.17 7.98
N VAL A 64 6.56 13.32 7.07
CA VAL A 64 5.15 12.98 7.33
C VAL A 64 4.96 11.47 7.41
N MET A 65 5.67 10.71 6.59
CA MET A 65 5.64 9.24 6.63
C MET A 65 6.21 8.72 7.97
N LEU A 66 7.32 9.28 8.43
CA LEU A 66 7.90 8.96 9.74
C LEU A 66 6.98 9.36 10.88
N GLU A 67 6.31 10.51 10.77
CA GLU A 67 5.36 10.96 11.78
C GLU A 67 4.17 10.01 11.90
N LYS A 68 3.51 9.68 10.77
CA LYS A 68 2.25 8.91 10.75
C LYS A 68 2.45 7.40 10.78
N LEU A 69 3.37 6.90 9.96
CA LEU A 69 3.54 5.46 9.71
C LEU A 69 4.76 4.87 10.42
N LYS A 70 5.60 5.70 11.06
CA LYS A 70 6.85 5.28 11.75
C LYS A 70 7.84 4.52 10.87
N VAL A 71 7.75 4.71 9.56
CA VAL A 71 8.65 4.13 8.55
C VAL A 71 9.19 5.21 7.63
N GLY A 72 10.40 5.01 7.11
CA GLY A 72 11.03 5.89 6.12
C GLY A 72 10.69 5.50 4.69
N GLN A 73 11.20 6.29 3.73
CA GLN A 73 11.05 6.00 2.30
C GLN A 73 11.61 4.61 1.96
N GLY A 74 10.93 3.90 1.06
CA GLY A 74 11.27 2.51 0.70
C GLY A 74 10.76 1.44 1.67
N CYS A 75 10.30 1.81 2.87
CA CYS A 75 9.70 0.89 3.85
C CYS A 75 8.18 1.04 3.98
N ALA A 76 7.55 1.83 3.10
CA ALA A 76 6.10 2.00 3.08
C ALA A 76 5.39 0.65 2.90
N THR A 77 4.40 0.41 3.74
CA THR A 77 3.65 -0.86 3.80
C THR A 77 2.26 -0.62 4.36
N ALA A 78 1.25 -1.35 3.88
CA ALA A 78 -0.11 -1.30 4.43
C ALA A 78 -0.13 -1.58 5.94
N LEU A 79 0.81 -2.40 6.42
CA LEU A 79 0.93 -2.78 7.82
C LEU A 79 1.31 -1.59 8.74
N ALA A 80 1.94 -0.56 8.19
CA ALA A 80 2.35 0.60 8.95
C ALA A 80 1.16 1.49 9.35
N LEU A 81 -0.03 1.25 8.79
CA LEU A 81 -1.28 1.89 9.22
C LEU A 81 -1.65 1.55 10.66
N PHE A 82 -1.12 0.46 11.23
CA PHE A 82 -1.22 0.19 12.66
C PHE A 82 -0.64 1.34 13.52
N CYS A 83 0.36 2.07 13.00
CA CYS A 83 0.96 3.20 13.69
C CYS A 83 0.19 4.52 13.54
N ASP A 84 -0.76 4.61 12.60
CA ASP A 84 -1.58 5.80 12.34
C ASP A 84 -2.75 5.87 13.33
N THR A 85 -2.44 6.15 14.59
CA THR A 85 -3.43 6.08 15.68
C THR A 85 -4.53 7.14 15.61
N ASP A 86 -4.29 8.25 14.90
CA ASP A 86 -5.28 9.29 14.63
C ASP A 86 -6.12 9.04 13.36
N ARG A 87 -5.81 7.96 12.62
CA ARG A 87 -6.53 7.51 11.40
C ARG A 87 -6.60 8.60 10.34
N SER A 88 -5.55 9.41 10.23
CA SER A 88 -5.46 10.52 9.30
C SER A 88 -5.05 10.09 7.88
N VAL A 89 -4.51 8.87 7.72
CA VAL A 89 -4.10 8.29 6.45
C VAL A 89 -5.21 7.41 5.88
N LYS A 90 -5.71 7.75 4.71
CA LYS A 90 -6.75 6.94 4.03
C LYS A 90 -6.14 5.86 3.17
N MET A 91 -6.76 4.69 3.13
CA MET A 91 -6.25 3.53 2.39
C MET A 91 -6.92 3.40 1.01
N VAL A 92 -6.11 3.20 -0.03
CA VAL A 92 -6.55 2.79 -1.37
C VAL A 92 -5.94 1.44 -1.68
N LEU A 93 -6.76 0.48 -2.07
CA LEU A 93 -6.32 -0.88 -2.38
C LEU A 93 -6.65 -1.24 -3.82
N ASP A 94 -5.64 -1.73 -4.55
CA ASP A 94 -5.85 -2.36 -5.85
C ASP A 94 -6.76 -3.58 -5.69
N GLN A 95 -7.86 -3.58 -6.45
CA GLN A 95 -8.83 -4.66 -6.45
C GLN A 95 -8.19 -6.03 -6.76
N ASP A 96 -7.16 -6.07 -7.61
CA ASP A 96 -6.45 -7.32 -7.95
C ASP A 96 -5.91 -8.02 -6.69
N LEU A 97 -5.45 -7.27 -5.69
CA LEU A 97 -4.87 -7.84 -4.45
C LEU A 97 -5.89 -8.64 -3.63
N THR A 98 -7.18 -8.38 -3.82
CA THR A 98 -8.26 -9.02 -3.04
C THR A 98 -9.17 -9.90 -3.89
N HIS A 99 -9.36 -9.56 -5.16
CA HIS A 99 -10.27 -10.26 -6.07
C HIS A 99 -9.55 -10.95 -7.24
N GLY A 100 -8.22 -10.87 -7.32
CA GLY A 100 -7.41 -11.50 -8.36
C GLY A 100 -7.14 -13.00 -8.16
N GLY A 101 -7.68 -13.61 -7.09
CA GLY A 101 -7.52 -15.03 -6.80
C GLY A 101 -6.17 -15.42 -6.17
N HIS A 102 -5.44 -14.45 -5.61
CA HIS A 102 -4.14 -14.69 -4.96
C HIS A 102 -4.29 -15.43 -3.63
N GLU A 103 -3.48 -16.47 -3.41
CA GLU A 103 -3.43 -17.17 -2.13
C GLU A 103 -2.88 -16.26 -1.01
N ARG A 104 -1.87 -15.45 -1.35
CA ARG A 104 -1.18 -14.54 -0.44
C ARG A 104 -0.81 -13.23 -1.11
N VAL A 105 -0.81 -12.17 -0.30
CA VAL A 105 -0.33 -10.83 -0.64
C VAL A 105 0.88 -10.52 0.23
N TYR A 106 2.00 -10.20 -0.42
CA TYR A 106 3.28 -9.96 0.23
C TYR A 106 3.56 -8.48 0.43
N PHE A 107 3.94 -8.15 1.67
CA PHE A 107 4.32 -6.82 2.11
C PHE A 107 5.69 -6.87 2.78
N HIS A 108 6.40 -5.75 2.73
CA HIS A 108 7.52 -5.52 3.63
C HIS A 108 7.00 -5.24 5.05
N PRO A 109 7.39 -6.00 6.08
CA PRO A 109 6.88 -5.81 7.45
C PRO A 109 7.65 -4.67 8.14
N MET A 110 7.46 -3.45 7.65
CA MET A 110 8.10 -2.22 8.15
C MET A 110 9.62 -2.19 8.03
N THR A 111 10.21 -3.21 7.40
CA THR A 111 11.60 -3.31 6.98
C THR A 111 11.66 -3.85 5.56
N ASN A 112 12.60 -3.36 4.75
CA ASN A 112 12.85 -3.88 3.40
C ASN A 112 13.65 -5.21 3.41
N SER A 113 14.10 -5.68 4.57
CA SER A 113 14.88 -6.92 4.71
C SER A 113 14.05 -8.20 4.80
N ALA A 114 12.72 -8.08 4.85
CA ALA A 114 11.81 -9.21 4.97
C ALA A 114 10.53 -9.01 4.14
N SER A 115 9.83 -10.11 3.89
CA SER A 115 8.50 -10.12 3.26
C SER A 115 7.56 -10.98 4.10
N MET A 116 6.39 -10.43 4.43
CA MET A 116 5.33 -11.13 5.15
C MET A 116 4.13 -11.32 4.22
N GLY A 117 3.64 -12.55 4.11
CA GLY A 117 2.50 -12.91 3.29
C GLY A 117 1.22 -13.05 4.12
N LEU A 118 0.20 -12.26 3.80
CA LEU A 118 -1.13 -12.36 4.39
C LEU A 118 -2.12 -12.92 3.38
N LYS A 119 -3.15 -13.63 3.85
CA LYS A 119 -4.31 -13.90 2.98
C LYS A 119 -5.01 -12.57 2.68
N PRO A 120 -5.63 -12.41 1.50
CA PRO A 120 -6.37 -11.19 1.19
C PRO A 120 -7.45 -10.84 2.24
N ASP A 121 -8.17 -11.83 2.75
CA ASP A 121 -9.18 -11.62 3.80
C ASP A 121 -8.57 -11.13 5.13
N ASP A 122 -7.38 -11.62 5.47
CA ASP A 122 -6.66 -11.20 6.69
C ASP A 122 -6.14 -9.77 6.54
N LEU A 123 -5.71 -9.36 5.34
CA LEU A 123 -5.38 -7.97 5.03
C LEU A 123 -6.59 -7.05 5.21
N LEU A 124 -7.74 -7.42 4.65
CA LEU A 124 -8.97 -6.63 4.80
C LEU A 124 -9.41 -6.53 6.26
N ARG A 125 -9.29 -7.63 7.02
CA ARG A 125 -9.57 -7.64 8.46
C ARG A 125 -8.63 -6.71 9.22
N PHE A 126 -7.33 -6.80 8.97
CA PHE A 126 -6.32 -5.93 9.57
C PHE A 126 -6.61 -4.44 9.31
N LEU A 127 -6.90 -4.08 8.06
CA LEU A 127 -7.25 -2.72 7.68
C LEU A 127 -8.51 -2.24 8.42
N LYS A 128 -9.54 -3.07 8.52
CA LYS A 128 -10.75 -2.76 9.28
C LYS A 128 -10.49 -2.57 10.77
N GLU A 129 -9.73 -3.47 11.39
CA GLU A 129 -9.44 -3.42 12.84
C GLU A 129 -8.57 -2.23 13.23
N THR A 130 -7.66 -1.80 12.34
CA THR A 130 -6.87 -0.58 12.53
C THR A 130 -7.66 0.70 12.23
N GLY A 131 -8.88 0.61 11.68
CA GLY A 131 -9.74 1.74 11.36
C GLY A 131 -9.49 2.35 9.97
N HIS A 132 -8.83 1.62 9.08
CA HIS A 132 -8.41 2.04 7.74
C HIS A 132 -9.15 1.26 6.64
N GLU A 133 -10.48 1.25 6.69
CA GLU A 133 -11.29 0.59 5.66
C GLU A 133 -10.93 1.13 4.26
N PRO A 134 -10.51 0.26 3.31
CA PRO A 134 -9.93 0.71 2.06
C PRO A 134 -10.99 1.14 1.05
N VAL A 135 -10.66 2.18 0.27
CA VAL A 135 -11.31 2.41 -1.02
C VAL A 135 -10.70 1.44 -2.04
N ILE A 136 -11.50 0.52 -2.53
CA ILE A 136 -11.06 -0.47 -3.52
C ILE A 136 -11.19 0.11 -4.92
N LEU A 137 -10.10 0.08 -5.70
CA LEU A 137 -10.05 0.56 -7.07
C LEU A 137 -9.46 -0.51 -8.00
N SER A 138 -10.11 -0.81 -9.12
CA SER A 138 -9.49 -1.53 -10.25
C SER A 138 -8.63 -0.59 -11.11
N PHE A 139 -7.50 -1.07 -11.61
CA PHE A 139 -6.54 -0.35 -12.46
C PHE A 139 -6.33 -1.03 -13.83
N ASP A 140 -7.29 -1.84 -14.27
CA ASP A 140 -7.31 -2.49 -15.58
C ASP A 140 -7.96 -1.61 -16.66
#